data_AF-A0A7W1DYF5-F1
#
_entry.id   AF-A0A7W1DYF5-F1
#
_cell.length_a   1.000
_cell.length_b   1.000
_cell.length_c   1.000
_cell.angle_alpha   90.00
_cell.angle_beta   90.00
_cell.angle_gamma   90.00
#
_symmetry.space_group_name_H-M   'P 1'
#
loop_
_entity.id
_entity.type
_entity.pdbx_description
1 polymer ?
#
loop_
_entity_poly.entity_id
_entity_poly.type
_entity_poly.pdbx_seq_one_letter_code
_entity_poly.pdbx_strand_id
1 'polypeptide(L)'
;MREGLQTAMRQNADRARTRLPADLRRPSSRRAAPAGGRDATTKALGLASPHIVTAGLAGVLSVVSTPNLLAGVPLSLTLIVVVQVLGVLLGREVEQPRWSQVWMLVLVTTVLLLPWLALQGAASRLPFVAWARDSAGTLLWTTAGAIVALSVVVTVTAGVSARQPEQASLLFLPAALLVPAIMGAPGQLDERSTLTTLAEVFAIASVIAFAGWLLPLGARPLVAPAGLALQFVVLWLLGYGPAFAQGRGGVVPAMASLVLIVTVAAAVLVPLAALTARRMLWSTGDTIRPS
;
A
#
# COMPACT_ATOMS: atom_id res chain seq x y z
N MET A 1 68.72 -22.03 24.29
CA MET A 1 68.51 -21.36 22.97
C MET A 1 67.10 -21.55 22.41
N ARG A 2 66.42 -22.70 22.60
CA ARG A 2 65.03 -22.92 22.13
C ARG A 2 63.96 -22.10 22.89
N GLU A 3 64.17 -21.80 24.17
CA GLU A 3 63.18 -21.03 24.96
C GLU A 3 63.08 -19.56 24.56
N GLY A 4 64.19 -18.91 24.18
CA GLY A 4 64.19 -17.52 23.73
C GLY A 4 63.45 -17.30 22.40
N LEU A 5 63.37 -18.35 21.57
CA LEU A 5 62.69 -18.28 20.28
C LEU A 5 61.17 -18.39 20.43
N GLN A 6 60.70 -19.14 21.44
CA GLN A 6 59.28 -19.25 21.76
C GLN A 6 58.71 -17.97 22.39
N THR A 7 59.49 -17.29 23.24
CA THR A 7 59.08 -15.99 23.81
C THR A 7 59.04 -14.90 22.75
N ALA A 8 60.02 -14.86 21.84
CA ALA A 8 60.02 -13.92 20.72
C ALA A 8 58.83 -14.14 19.75
N MET A 9 58.48 -15.39 19.45
CA MET A 9 57.31 -15.70 18.60
C MET A 9 55.98 -15.30 19.24
N ARG A 10 55.82 -15.49 20.57
CA ARG A 10 54.61 -15.07 21.28
C ARG A 10 54.45 -13.55 21.31
N GLN A 11 55.54 -12.82 21.54
CA GLN A 11 55.52 -11.36 21.54
C GLN A 11 55.19 -10.76 20.17
N ASN A 12 55.63 -11.42 19.08
CA ASN A 12 55.34 -10.96 17.72
C ASN A 12 53.89 -11.24 17.29
N ALA A 13 53.29 -12.34 17.77
CA ALA A 13 51.89 -12.67 17.53
C ALA A 13 50.93 -11.66 18.20
N ASP A 14 51.27 -11.18 19.40
CA ASP A 14 50.46 -10.16 20.10
C ASP A 14 50.58 -8.77 19.46
N ARG A 15 51.75 -8.43 18.89
CA ARG A 15 51.93 -7.19 18.12
C ARG A 15 51.22 -7.21 16.76
N ALA A 16 51.04 -8.39 16.16
CA ALA A 16 50.28 -8.51 14.91
C ALA A 16 48.76 -8.29 15.13
N ARG A 17 48.23 -8.66 16.31
CA ARG A 17 46.81 -8.45 16.65
C ARG A 17 46.45 -6.98 16.92
N THR A 18 47.41 -6.16 17.33
CA THR A 18 47.19 -4.73 17.61
C THR A 18 47.34 -3.82 16.39
N ARG A 19 47.78 -4.37 15.24
CA ARG A 19 47.93 -3.63 13.96
C ARG A 19 46.91 -3.98 12.90
N LEU A 20 45.84 -4.70 13.24
CA LEU A 20 44.67 -4.74 12.37
C LEU A 20 43.97 -3.37 12.49
N PRO A 21 43.88 -2.59 11.40
CA PRO A 21 43.19 -1.30 11.42
C PRO A 21 41.79 -1.50 11.98
N ALA A 22 41.36 -0.58 12.84
CA ALA A 22 40.02 -0.62 13.47
C ALA A 22 38.89 -0.76 12.42
N ASP A 23 39.17 -0.38 11.17
CA ASP A 23 38.29 -0.49 10.02
C ASP A 23 38.05 -1.93 9.50
N LEU A 24 38.90 -2.89 9.89
CA LEU A 24 38.74 -4.31 9.53
C LEU A 24 38.17 -5.17 10.66
N ARG A 25 37.78 -4.58 11.81
CA ARG A 25 36.74 -5.19 12.64
C ARG A 25 35.45 -5.13 11.85
N ARG A 26 35.29 -6.09 10.93
CA ARG A 26 33.97 -6.46 10.41
C ARG A 26 33.09 -6.55 11.65
N PRO A 27 32.05 -5.71 11.78
CA PRO A 27 31.09 -5.90 12.84
C PRO A 27 30.67 -7.35 12.68
N SER A 28 31.03 -8.17 13.68
CA SER A 28 30.53 -9.51 13.77
C SER A 28 29.04 -9.34 13.57
N SER A 29 28.55 -9.94 12.48
CA SER A 29 27.14 -10.11 12.19
C SER A 29 26.62 -10.91 13.36
N ARG A 30 26.38 -10.20 14.47
CA ARG A 30 25.65 -10.61 15.64
C ARG A 30 24.28 -10.79 15.06
N ARG A 31 24.09 -11.99 14.51
CA ARG A 31 22.86 -12.55 14.02
C ARG A 31 21.96 -12.40 15.23
N ALA A 32 21.23 -11.29 15.25
CA ALA A 32 20.24 -11.04 16.26
C ALA A 32 19.33 -12.26 16.18
N ALA A 33 19.42 -13.11 17.20
CA ALA A 33 18.47 -14.20 17.36
C ALA A 33 17.08 -13.58 17.19
N PRO A 34 16.16 -14.23 16.45
CA PRO A 34 14.85 -13.64 16.16
C PRO A 34 14.18 -13.30 17.48
N ALA A 35 14.16 -12.01 17.82
CA ALA A 35 13.46 -11.51 18.98
C ALA A 35 12.00 -11.95 18.83
N GLY A 36 11.56 -12.75 19.79
CA GLY A 36 10.26 -13.41 19.98
C GLY A 36 9.20 -13.24 18.89
N GLY A 37 8.71 -14.36 18.35
CA GLY A 37 7.57 -14.39 17.43
C GLY A 37 6.33 -13.63 17.94
N ARG A 38 6.18 -13.49 19.27
CA ARG A 38 5.11 -12.67 19.89
C ARG A 38 5.20 -11.18 19.52
N ASP A 39 6.39 -10.59 19.48
CA ASP A 39 6.58 -9.17 19.13
C ASP A 39 6.36 -8.92 17.63
N ALA A 40 6.65 -9.92 16.79
CA ALA A 40 6.36 -9.85 15.37
C ALA A 40 4.85 -9.90 15.09
N THR A 41 4.12 -10.77 15.81
CA THR A 41 2.66 -10.89 15.66
C THR A 41 1.91 -9.67 16.17
N THR A 42 2.30 -9.08 17.30
CA THR A 42 1.66 -7.85 17.81
C THR A 42 1.87 -6.67 16.87
N LYS A 43 3.07 -6.55 16.29
CA LYS A 43 3.36 -5.55 15.25
C LYS A 43 2.55 -5.78 13.97
N ALA A 44 2.42 -7.05 13.54
CA ALA A 44 1.60 -7.39 12.38
C ALA A 44 0.13 -7.02 12.58
N LEU A 45 -0.43 -7.36 13.75
CA LEU A 45 -1.81 -7.04 14.12
C LEU A 45 -2.03 -5.52 14.20
N GLY A 46 -1.09 -4.78 14.79
CA GLY A 46 -1.16 -3.32 14.86
C GLY A 46 -1.25 -2.67 13.48
N LEU A 47 -0.48 -3.17 12.51
CA LEU A 47 -0.48 -2.67 11.13
C LEU A 47 -1.71 -3.12 10.32
N ALA A 48 -2.25 -4.31 10.59
CA ALA A 48 -3.48 -4.78 9.95
C ALA A 48 -4.74 -4.10 10.53
N SER A 49 -4.66 -3.58 11.76
CA SER A 49 -5.82 -3.03 12.48
C SER A 49 -6.63 -1.97 11.71
N PRO A 50 -6.03 -1.00 11.00
CA PRO A 50 -6.82 0.01 10.27
C PRO A 50 -7.63 -0.61 9.12
N HIS A 51 -7.09 -1.66 8.50
CA HIS A 51 -7.77 -2.39 7.44
C HIS A 51 -8.93 -3.22 8.01
N ILE A 52 -8.71 -3.92 9.12
CA ILE A 52 -9.76 -4.71 9.79
C ILE A 52 -10.91 -3.81 10.24
N VAL A 53 -10.61 -2.67 10.87
CA VAL A 53 -11.63 -1.73 11.34
C VAL A 53 -12.41 -1.13 10.17
N THR A 54 -11.71 -0.71 9.10
CA THR A 54 -12.36 -0.18 7.89
C THR A 54 -13.23 -1.25 7.23
N ALA A 55 -12.75 -2.48 7.11
CA ALA A 55 -13.48 -3.59 6.53
C ALA A 55 -14.74 -3.94 7.33
N GLY A 56 -14.60 -4.08 8.66
CA GLY A 56 -15.72 -4.38 9.55
C GLY A 56 -16.78 -3.29 9.54
N LEU A 57 -16.36 -2.03 9.61
CA LEU A 57 -17.28 -0.90 9.56
C LEU A 57 -18.01 -0.81 8.22
N ALA A 58 -17.28 -0.90 7.09
CA ALA A 58 -17.89 -0.91 5.76
C ALA A 58 -18.85 -2.10 5.57
N GLY A 59 -18.49 -3.28 6.09
CA GLY A 59 -19.34 -4.48 6.05
C GLY A 59 -20.64 -4.28 6.84
N VAL A 60 -20.56 -3.80 8.09
CA VAL A 60 -21.74 -3.51 8.92
C VAL A 60 -22.63 -2.47 8.25
N LEU A 61 -22.06 -1.36 7.77
CA LEU A 61 -22.80 -0.29 7.11
C LEU A 61 -23.39 -0.72 5.76
N SER A 62 -22.81 -1.71 5.08
CA SER A 62 -23.40 -2.26 3.86
C SER A 62 -24.67 -3.08 4.10
N VAL A 63 -24.88 -3.56 5.33
CA VAL A 63 -26.05 -4.34 5.75
C VAL A 63 -27.08 -3.43 6.43
N VAL A 64 -26.62 -2.53 7.28
CA VAL A 64 -27.47 -1.54 7.94
C VAL A 64 -27.86 -0.50 6.89
N SER A 65 -29.08 -0.60 6.36
CA SER A 65 -29.62 0.40 5.45
C SER A 65 -29.72 1.73 6.20
N THR A 66 -28.70 2.58 6.11
CA THR A 66 -28.76 3.93 6.66
C THR A 66 -29.63 4.78 5.76
N PRO A 67 -30.79 5.27 6.22
CA PRO A 67 -31.54 6.23 5.42
C PRO A 67 -30.63 7.43 5.13
N ASN A 68 -30.64 7.90 3.88
CA ASN A 68 -29.96 9.15 3.51
C ASN A 68 -30.71 10.31 4.18
N LEU A 69 -30.33 10.61 5.42
CA LEU A 69 -30.94 11.66 6.25
C LEU A 69 -30.65 13.07 5.69
N LEU A 70 -29.58 13.20 4.91
CA LEU A 70 -29.17 14.43 4.23
C LEU A 70 -29.19 14.16 2.72
N ALA A 71 -29.98 14.93 1.98
CA ALA A 71 -30.14 14.78 0.54
C ALA A 71 -28.79 14.85 -0.18
N GLY A 72 -28.24 13.69 -0.55
CA GLY A 72 -27.03 13.56 -1.38
C GLY A 72 -25.71 13.29 -0.64
N VAL A 73 -25.69 13.21 0.71
CA VAL A 73 -24.46 12.86 1.44
C VAL A 73 -24.47 11.36 1.76
N PRO A 74 -23.48 10.57 1.30
CA PRO A 74 -23.37 9.14 1.62
C PRO A 74 -22.91 8.99 3.07
N LEU A 75 -23.88 8.98 4.00
CA LEU A 75 -23.64 9.03 5.45
C LEU A 75 -22.70 7.90 5.91
N SER A 76 -22.81 6.73 5.30
CA SER A 76 -21.97 5.58 5.64
C SER A 76 -20.51 5.81 5.28
N LEU A 77 -20.23 6.38 4.11
CA LEU A 77 -18.87 6.77 3.73
C LEU A 77 -18.34 7.90 4.61
N THR A 78 -19.18 8.88 4.96
CA THR A 78 -18.80 9.95 5.90
C THR A 78 -18.39 9.38 7.25
N LEU A 79 -19.15 8.42 7.80
CA LEU A 79 -18.83 7.78 9.07
C LEU A 79 -17.50 7.02 9.00
N ILE A 80 -17.23 6.29 7.91
CA ILE A 80 -15.95 5.60 7.70
C ILE A 80 -14.79 6.61 7.70
N VAL A 81 -14.93 7.72 6.99
CA VAL A 81 -13.92 8.79 6.95
C VAL A 81 -13.69 9.38 8.35
N VAL A 82 -14.76 9.64 9.12
CA VAL A 82 -14.65 10.14 10.50
C VAL A 82 -13.85 9.16 11.38
N VAL A 83 -14.16 7.87 11.31
CA VAL A 83 -13.43 6.84 12.08
C VAL A 83 -11.96 6.78 11.67
N GLN A 84 -11.66 6.89 10.37
CA GLN A 84 -10.28 6.91 9.88
C GLN A 84 -9.52 8.16 10.36
N VAL A 85 -10.14 9.34 10.35
CA VAL A 85 -9.56 10.58 10.91
C VAL A 85 -9.27 10.42 12.40
N LEU A 86 -10.22 9.88 13.18
CA LEU A 86 -10.00 9.59 14.60
C LEU A 86 -8.84 8.62 14.80
N GLY A 87 -8.72 7.58 13.96
CA GLY A 87 -7.58 6.67 13.98
C GLY A 87 -6.23 7.36 13.71
N VAL A 88 -6.18 8.31 12.77
CA VAL A 88 -4.99 9.13 12.52
C VAL A 88 -4.63 9.96 13.75
N LEU A 89 -5.61 10.65 14.35
CA LEU A 89 -5.41 11.51 15.51
C LEU A 89 -4.94 10.71 16.73
N LEU A 90 -5.63 9.62 17.07
CA LEU A 90 -5.26 8.73 18.17
C LEU A 90 -3.86 8.14 17.99
N GLY A 91 -3.50 7.74 16.76
CA GLY A 91 -2.16 7.22 16.49
C GLY A 91 -1.04 8.26 16.68
N ARG A 92 -1.36 9.56 16.59
CA ARG A 92 -0.42 10.64 16.90
C ARG A 92 -0.29 10.86 18.41
N GLU A 93 -1.41 10.86 19.13
CA GLU A 93 -1.44 11.05 20.58
C GLU A 93 -0.74 9.92 21.35
N VAL A 94 -0.83 8.67 20.89
CA VAL A 94 -0.17 7.51 21.53
C VAL A 94 1.32 7.40 21.16
N GLU A 95 1.88 8.41 20.47
CA GLU A 95 3.27 8.44 20.01
C GLU A 95 3.69 7.18 19.20
N GLN A 96 2.73 6.62 18.46
CA GLN A 96 2.98 5.49 17.56
C GLN A 96 2.94 5.95 16.09
N PRO A 97 4.00 6.61 15.58
CA PRO A 97 4.00 7.22 14.25
C PRO A 97 3.68 6.23 13.12
N ARG A 98 4.03 4.94 13.28
CA ARG A 98 3.70 3.92 12.26
C ARG A 98 2.20 3.65 12.16
N TRP A 99 1.51 3.67 13.30
CA TRP A 99 0.09 3.38 13.34
C TRP A 99 -0.73 4.52 12.72
N SER A 100 -0.41 5.77 13.05
CA SER A 100 -1.03 6.95 12.42
C SER A 100 -0.73 7.02 10.91
N GLN A 101 0.45 6.60 10.47
CA GLN A 101 0.80 6.51 9.05
C GLN A 101 -0.07 5.52 8.27
N VAL A 102 -0.36 4.34 8.84
CA VAL A 102 -1.24 3.36 8.19
C VAL A 102 -2.67 3.91 8.10
N TRP A 103 -3.20 4.46 9.19
CA TRP A 103 -4.51 5.12 9.18
C TRP A 103 -4.59 6.25 8.14
N MET A 104 -3.53 7.04 8.01
CA MET A 104 -3.46 8.12 7.04
C MET A 104 -3.51 7.58 5.60
N LEU A 105 -2.83 6.48 5.29
CA LEU A 105 -2.86 5.89 3.95
C LEU A 105 -4.21 5.25 3.62
N VAL A 106 -4.87 4.63 4.60
CA VAL A 106 -6.25 4.15 4.48
C VAL A 106 -7.21 5.32 4.21
N LEU A 107 -7.05 6.43 4.95
CA LEU A 107 -7.80 7.66 4.76
C LEU A 107 -7.60 8.26 3.38
N VAL A 108 -6.34 8.42 2.95
CA VAL A 108 -5.99 8.94 1.62
C VAL A 108 -6.57 8.07 0.51
N THR A 109 -6.51 6.74 0.65
CA THR A 109 -7.11 5.80 -0.31
C THR A 109 -8.64 5.98 -0.38
N THR A 110 -9.30 6.12 0.77
CA THR A 110 -10.76 6.24 0.85
C THR A 110 -11.27 7.60 0.39
N VAL A 111 -10.59 8.69 0.74
CA VAL A 111 -11.03 10.07 0.45
C VAL A 111 -10.61 10.53 -0.94
N LEU A 112 -9.41 10.14 -1.41
CA LEU A 112 -8.92 10.56 -2.72
C LEU A 112 -9.19 9.52 -3.80
N LEU A 113 -8.78 8.27 -3.62
CA LEU A 113 -8.82 7.30 -4.72
C LEU A 113 -10.24 6.77 -4.98
N LEU A 114 -10.98 6.40 -3.93
CA LEU A 114 -12.31 5.79 -4.07
C LEU A 114 -13.30 6.65 -4.87
N PRO A 115 -13.46 7.96 -4.64
CA PRO A 115 -14.44 8.75 -5.38
C PRO A 115 -14.14 8.81 -6.88
N TRP A 116 -12.86 8.93 -7.26
CA TRP A 116 -12.47 8.95 -8.68
C TRP A 116 -12.70 7.60 -9.35
N LEU A 117 -12.41 6.50 -8.67
CA LEU A 117 -12.73 5.16 -9.19
C LEU A 117 -14.23 4.93 -9.31
N ALA A 118 -15.02 5.40 -8.34
CA ALA A 118 -16.48 5.30 -8.39
C ALA A 118 -17.06 6.12 -9.55
N LEU A 119 -16.60 7.35 -9.75
CA LEU A 119 -16.99 8.20 -10.87
C LEU A 119 -16.60 7.59 -12.21
N GLN A 120 -15.38 7.04 -12.33
CA GLN A 120 -14.92 6.37 -13.54
C GLN A 120 -15.75 5.11 -13.81
N GLY A 121 -16.02 4.30 -12.79
CA GLY A 121 -16.86 3.12 -12.89
C GLY A 121 -18.29 3.48 -13.33
N ALA A 122 -18.87 4.54 -12.78
CA ALA A 122 -20.17 5.05 -13.19
C ALA A 122 -20.16 5.56 -14.64
N ALA A 123 -19.16 6.37 -15.02
CA ALA A 123 -19.00 6.90 -16.38
C ALA A 123 -18.81 5.79 -17.43
N SER A 124 -18.10 4.72 -17.07
CA SER A 124 -17.84 3.57 -17.95
C SER A 124 -19.11 2.79 -18.32
N ARG A 125 -20.19 2.98 -17.54
CA ARG A 125 -21.47 2.27 -17.68
C ARG A 125 -22.53 3.07 -18.43
N LEU A 126 -22.24 4.33 -18.78
CA LEU A 126 -23.15 5.15 -19.56
C LEU A 126 -23.28 4.61 -21.00
N PRO A 127 -24.50 4.46 -21.54
CA PRO A 127 -24.75 3.76 -22.81
C PRO A 127 -24.25 4.48 -24.08
N PHE A 128 -23.73 5.71 -23.99
CA PHE A 128 -23.40 6.55 -25.17
C PHE A 128 -21.93 6.96 -25.29
N VAL A 129 -21.01 6.27 -24.62
CA VAL A 129 -19.57 6.59 -24.71
C VAL A 129 -19.02 6.11 -26.06
N ALA A 130 -19.09 6.96 -27.08
CA ALA A 130 -18.48 6.75 -28.38
C ALA A 130 -17.62 7.97 -28.76
N TRP A 131 -16.40 7.73 -29.26
CA TRP A 131 -15.54 8.79 -29.82
C TRP A 131 -16.24 9.61 -30.90
N ALA A 132 -17.13 8.96 -31.66
CA ALA A 132 -17.85 9.59 -32.76
C ALA A 132 -18.90 10.65 -32.34
N ARG A 133 -19.15 10.82 -31.03
CA ARG A 133 -20.17 11.76 -30.52
C ARG A 133 -19.63 12.75 -29.47
N ASP A 134 -18.31 12.92 -29.36
CA ASP A 134 -17.63 13.73 -28.34
C ASP A 134 -17.96 13.41 -26.86
N SER A 135 -18.75 12.35 -26.60
CA SER A 135 -19.17 11.94 -25.25
C SER A 135 -18.10 11.16 -24.48
N ALA A 136 -16.92 10.93 -25.07
CA ALA A 136 -15.80 10.25 -24.41
C ALA A 136 -15.12 11.13 -23.34
N GLY A 137 -15.36 12.45 -23.37
CA GLY A 137 -14.71 13.43 -22.48
C GLY A 137 -14.87 13.11 -21.00
N THR A 138 -16.08 12.77 -20.52
CA THR A 138 -16.32 12.46 -19.10
C THR A 138 -15.53 11.25 -18.62
N LEU A 139 -15.44 10.20 -19.45
CA LEU A 139 -14.66 9.01 -19.11
C LEU A 139 -13.15 9.32 -19.10
N LEU A 140 -12.67 10.13 -20.05
CA LEU A 140 -11.28 10.58 -20.07
C LEU A 140 -10.92 11.39 -18.82
N TRP A 141 -11.76 12.37 -18.44
CA TRP A 141 -11.54 13.19 -17.25
C TRP A 141 -11.55 12.39 -15.95
N THR A 142 -12.51 11.47 -15.80
CA THR A 142 -12.57 10.60 -14.61
C THR A 142 -11.40 9.61 -14.56
N THR A 143 -10.95 9.10 -15.71
CA THR A 143 -9.75 8.27 -15.83
C THR A 143 -8.48 9.05 -15.45
N ALA A 144 -8.33 10.27 -15.96
CA ALA A 144 -7.21 11.14 -15.60
C ALA A 144 -7.23 11.47 -14.11
N GLY A 145 -8.40 11.78 -13.54
CA GLY A 145 -8.57 11.99 -12.10
C GLY A 145 -8.20 10.78 -11.26
N ALA A 146 -8.59 9.57 -11.67
CA ALA A 146 -8.18 8.33 -11.01
C ALA A 146 -6.66 8.10 -11.06
N ILE A 147 -6.02 8.38 -12.20
CA ILE A 147 -4.56 8.29 -12.35
C ILE A 147 -3.84 9.31 -11.45
N VAL A 148 -4.34 10.56 -11.40
CA VAL A 148 -3.79 11.61 -10.52
C VAL A 148 -3.95 11.21 -9.05
N ALA A 149 -5.14 10.76 -8.64
CA ALA A 149 -5.39 10.31 -7.28
C ALA A 149 -4.47 9.14 -6.90
N LEU A 150 -4.33 8.14 -7.78
CA LEU A 150 -3.43 7.02 -7.59
C LEU A 150 -1.97 7.48 -7.47
N SER A 151 -1.54 8.44 -8.29
CA SER A 151 -0.19 9.02 -8.24
C SER A 151 0.07 9.74 -6.90
N VAL A 152 -0.93 10.41 -6.34
CA VAL A 152 -0.86 10.99 -4.99
C VAL A 152 -0.69 9.89 -3.96
N VAL A 153 -1.49 8.81 -4.00
CA VAL A 153 -1.34 7.68 -3.07
C VAL A 153 0.06 7.06 -3.17
N VAL A 154 0.58 6.85 -4.38
CA VAL A 154 1.94 6.35 -4.63
C VAL A 154 2.98 7.25 -3.98
N THR A 155 2.88 8.56 -4.20
CA THR A 155 3.84 9.55 -3.70
C THR A 155 3.82 9.62 -2.17
N VAL A 156 2.63 9.68 -1.58
CA VAL A 156 2.46 9.68 -0.11
C VAL A 156 3.00 8.38 0.49
N THR A 157 2.69 7.23 -0.12
CA THR A 157 3.18 5.92 0.37
C THR A 157 4.69 5.83 0.31
N ALA A 158 5.30 6.24 -0.81
CA ALA A 158 6.75 6.26 -0.97
C ALA A 158 7.43 7.19 0.03
N GLY A 159 6.87 8.39 0.25
CA GLY A 159 7.39 9.37 1.21
C GLY A 159 7.32 8.87 2.65
N VAL A 160 6.17 8.35 3.07
CA VAL A 160 5.96 7.76 4.42
C VAL A 160 6.89 6.57 4.65
N SER A 161 7.12 5.76 3.61
CA SER A 161 7.92 4.54 3.68
C SER A 161 9.41 4.77 3.42
N ALA A 162 9.87 6.01 3.19
CA ALA A 162 11.28 6.27 2.84
C ALA A 162 12.28 5.74 3.88
N ARG A 163 11.88 5.69 5.16
CA ARG A 163 12.74 5.11 6.23
C ARG A 163 12.77 3.57 6.23
N GLN A 164 11.73 2.92 5.72
CA GLN A 164 11.52 1.47 5.71
C GLN A 164 10.86 1.04 4.38
N PRO A 165 11.61 1.12 3.26
CA PRO A 165 11.07 0.91 1.92
C PRO A 165 10.47 -0.48 1.69
N GLU A 166 10.93 -1.48 2.44
CA GLU A 166 10.39 -2.83 2.44
C GLU A 166 8.91 -2.91 2.91
N GLN A 167 8.38 -1.85 3.53
CA GLN A 167 6.98 -1.77 3.98
C GLN A 167 6.08 -1.05 2.98
N ALA A 168 6.67 -0.38 1.98
CA ALA A 168 5.92 0.46 1.06
C ALA A 168 4.87 -0.34 0.27
N SER A 169 5.19 -1.58 -0.11
CA SER A 169 4.25 -2.48 -0.79
C SER A 169 3.04 -2.81 0.08
N LEU A 170 3.26 -3.14 1.36
CA LEU A 170 2.20 -3.48 2.30
C LEU A 170 1.27 -2.30 2.56
N LEU A 171 1.84 -1.10 2.64
CA LEU A 171 1.11 0.14 2.86
C LEU A 171 0.33 0.60 1.62
N PHE A 172 0.81 0.29 0.40
CA PHE A 172 0.12 0.57 -0.85
C PHE A 172 -0.99 -0.44 -1.19
N LEU A 173 -0.99 -1.59 -0.52
CA LEU A 173 -1.82 -2.74 -0.84
C LEU A 173 -3.33 -2.42 -0.96
N PRO A 174 -3.97 -1.64 -0.05
CA PRO A 174 -5.39 -1.34 -0.20
C PRO A 174 -5.71 -0.59 -1.50
N ALA A 175 -4.87 0.36 -1.89
CA ALA A 175 -5.04 1.10 -3.14
C ALA A 175 -4.84 0.19 -4.36
N ALA A 176 -3.84 -0.70 -4.32
CA ALA A 176 -3.57 -1.66 -5.38
C ALA A 176 -4.73 -2.65 -5.61
N LEU A 177 -5.40 -3.07 -4.53
CA LEU A 177 -6.54 -3.99 -4.57
C LEU A 177 -7.86 -3.28 -4.91
N LEU A 178 -8.03 -2.02 -4.49
CA LEU A 178 -9.25 -1.26 -4.70
C LEU A 178 -9.54 -0.99 -6.19
N VAL A 179 -8.50 -0.66 -6.96
CA VAL A 179 -8.65 -0.36 -8.39
C VAL A 179 -9.29 -1.52 -9.16
N PRO A 180 -8.71 -2.74 -9.19
CA PRO A 180 -9.32 -3.86 -9.92
C PRO A 180 -10.67 -4.26 -9.33
N ALA A 181 -10.88 -4.15 -8.02
CA ALA A 181 -12.16 -4.49 -7.39
C ALA A 181 -13.30 -3.58 -7.89
N ILE A 182 -13.11 -2.26 -7.92
CA ILE A 182 -14.13 -1.33 -8.43
C ILE A 182 -14.35 -1.51 -9.95
N MET A 183 -13.29 -1.77 -10.71
CA MET A 183 -13.40 -2.00 -12.16
C MET A 183 -14.11 -3.32 -12.50
N GLY A 184 -13.92 -4.36 -11.67
CA GLY A 184 -14.56 -5.66 -11.82
C GLY A 184 -15.98 -5.74 -11.24
N ALA A 185 -16.36 -4.81 -10.35
CA ALA A 185 -17.65 -4.85 -9.67
C ALA A 185 -18.83 -4.85 -10.66
N PRO A 186 -19.81 -5.77 -10.54
CA PRO A 186 -20.98 -5.83 -11.42
C PRO A 186 -21.99 -4.67 -11.17
N GLY A 187 -22.91 -4.44 -12.11
CA GLY A 187 -24.14 -3.66 -11.88
C GLY A 187 -24.03 -2.14 -12.01
N GLN A 188 -24.75 -1.36 -11.19
CA GLN A 188 -24.56 0.09 -11.01
C GLN A 188 -23.81 0.29 -9.68
N LEU A 189 -22.83 1.21 -9.64
CA LEU A 189 -22.10 1.52 -8.41
C LEU A 189 -23.00 2.39 -7.52
N ASP A 190 -23.80 1.74 -6.69
CA ASP A 190 -24.52 2.39 -5.60
C ASP A 190 -23.63 2.43 -4.34
N GLU A 191 -24.09 3.16 -3.33
CA GLU A 191 -23.38 3.28 -2.05
C GLU A 191 -23.14 1.90 -1.42
N ARG A 192 -24.13 1.00 -1.49
CA ARG A 192 -24.05 -0.34 -0.92
C ARG A 192 -23.00 -1.21 -1.63
N SER A 193 -22.98 -1.22 -2.95
CA SER A 193 -21.95 -1.89 -3.77
C SER A 193 -20.56 -1.33 -3.47
N THR A 194 -20.47 -0.01 -3.28
CA THR A 194 -19.21 0.64 -2.91
C THR A 194 -18.74 0.20 -1.52
N LEU A 195 -19.63 0.17 -0.52
CA LEU A 195 -19.32 -0.27 0.84
C LEU A 195 -18.95 -1.76 0.90
N THR A 196 -19.67 -2.62 0.18
CA THR A 196 -19.34 -4.06 0.08
C THR A 196 -17.98 -4.27 -0.57
N THR A 197 -17.69 -3.56 -1.67
CA THR A 197 -16.37 -3.62 -2.33
C THR A 197 -15.27 -3.12 -1.41
N LEU A 198 -15.51 -2.02 -0.67
CA LEU A 198 -14.57 -1.50 0.31
C LEU A 198 -14.31 -2.51 1.43
N ALA A 199 -15.37 -3.14 1.95
CA ALA A 199 -15.27 -4.15 2.98
C ALA A 199 -14.42 -5.35 2.53
N GLU A 200 -14.69 -5.86 1.33
CA GLU A 200 -13.96 -6.97 0.73
C GLU A 200 -12.49 -6.63 0.52
N VAL A 201 -12.20 -5.49 -0.13
CA VAL A 201 -10.84 -5.05 -0.44
C VAL A 201 -10.02 -4.88 0.84
N PHE A 202 -10.57 -4.21 1.85
CA PHE A 202 -9.86 -3.99 3.11
C PHE A 202 -9.72 -5.28 3.94
N ALA A 203 -10.69 -6.21 3.86
CA ALA A 203 -10.55 -7.52 4.47
C ALA A 203 -9.41 -8.32 3.83
N ILE A 204 -9.38 -8.41 2.50
CA ILE A 204 -8.30 -9.08 1.75
C ILE A 204 -6.95 -8.40 2.03
N ALA A 205 -6.91 -7.06 1.99
CA ALA A 205 -5.72 -6.29 2.32
C ALA A 205 -5.21 -6.60 3.73
N SER A 206 -6.10 -6.74 4.71
CA SER A 206 -5.71 -7.07 6.09
C SER A 206 -5.03 -8.44 6.20
N VAL A 207 -5.58 -9.46 5.53
CA VAL A 207 -5.03 -10.83 5.53
C VAL A 207 -3.67 -10.86 4.84
N ILE A 208 -3.57 -10.23 3.67
CA ILE A 208 -2.32 -10.18 2.89
C ILE A 208 -1.27 -9.32 3.61
N ALA A 209 -1.64 -8.20 4.23
CA ALA A 209 -0.72 -7.37 5.00
C ALA A 209 -0.19 -8.12 6.23
N PHE A 210 -1.06 -8.85 6.93
CA PHE A 210 -0.67 -9.71 8.05
C PHE A 210 0.30 -10.81 7.60
N ALA A 211 -0.05 -11.56 6.56
CA ALA A 211 0.80 -12.62 6.01
C ALA A 211 2.14 -12.06 5.46
N GLY A 212 2.08 -10.92 4.77
CA GLY A 212 3.25 -10.22 4.24
C GLY A 212 4.20 -9.71 5.32
N TRP A 213 3.69 -9.45 6.54
CA TRP A 213 4.54 -9.10 7.68
C TRP A 213 5.37 -10.29 8.19
N LEU A 214 4.84 -11.51 8.07
CA LEU A 214 5.53 -12.74 8.45
C LEU A 214 6.63 -13.12 7.45
N LEU A 215 6.63 -12.54 6.25
CA LEU A 215 7.66 -12.75 5.24
C LEU A 215 8.99 -12.09 5.61
N PRO A 216 10.13 -12.67 5.17
CA PRO A 216 11.43 -12.05 5.32
C PRO A 216 11.48 -10.69 4.60
N LEU A 217 12.27 -9.74 5.14
CA LEU A 217 12.32 -8.36 4.65
C LEU A 217 12.56 -8.24 3.14
N GLY A 218 13.37 -9.14 2.56
CA GLY A 218 13.65 -9.15 1.11
C GLY A 218 12.47 -9.55 0.22
N ALA A 219 11.49 -10.28 0.76
CA ALA A 219 10.31 -10.72 0.00
C ALA A 219 9.12 -9.74 0.13
N ARG A 220 9.12 -8.86 1.14
CA ARG A 220 8.01 -7.92 1.40
C ARG A 220 7.69 -7.00 0.21
N PRO A 221 8.66 -6.49 -0.59
CA PRO A 221 8.34 -5.68 -1.78
C PRO A 221 7.42 -6.38 -2.79
N LEU A 222 7.42 -7.72 -2.84
CA LEU A 222 6.60 -8.52 -3.75
C LEU A 222 5.14 -8.67 -3.30
N VAL A 223 4.80 -8.26 -2.07
CA VAL A 223 3.47 -8.50 -1.49
C VAL A 223 2.36 -7.75 -2.24
N ALA A 224 2.59 -6.49 -2.65
CA ALA A 224 1.60 -5.74 -3.42
C ALA A 224 1.37 -6.35 -4.82
N PRO A 225 2.40 -6.62 -5.65
CA PRO A 225 2.21 -7.33 -6.92
C PRO A 225 1.52 -8.69 -6.77
N ALA A 226 1.92 -9.49 -5.75
CA ALA A 226 1.32 -10.78 -5.49
C ALA A 226 -0.15 -10.66 -5.07
N GLY A 227 -0.49 -9.69 -4.21
CA GLY A 227 -1.87 -9.42 -3.83
C GLY A 227 -2.72 -8.95 -5.01
N LEU A 228 -2.17 -8.10 -5.88
CA LEU A 228 -2.85 -7.65 -7.09
C LEU A 228 -3.10 -8.84 -8.05
N ALA A 229 -2.11 -9.72 -8.25
CA ALA A 229 -2.28 -10.93 -9.04
C ALA A 229 -3.35 -11.86 -8.45
N LEU A 230 -3.35 -12.04 -7.12
CA LEU A 230 -4.38 -12.81 -6.43
C LEU A 230 -5.78 -12.20 -6.62
N GLN A 231 -5.91 -10.88 -6.53
CA GLN A 231 -7.18 -10.17 -6.76
C GLN A 231 -7.71 -10.42 -8.17
N PHE A 232 -6.85 -10.38 -9.20
CA PHE A 232 -7.26 -10.71 -10.57
C PHE A 232 -7.74 -12.15 -10.70
N VAL A 233 -7.07 -13.10 -10.06
CA VAL A 233 -7.51 -14.50 -10.03
C VAL A 233 -8.87 -14.63 -9.36
N VAL A 234 -9.08 -13.97 -8.22
CA VAL A 234 -10.37 -13.97 -7.51
C VAL A 234 -11.48 -13.39 -8.39
N LEU A 235 -11.26 -12.21 -8.98
CA LEU A 235 -12.23 -11.59 -9.89
C LEU A 235 -12.56 -12.50 -11.09
N TRP A 236 -11.54 -13.14 -11.67
CA TRP A 236 -11.74 -14.08 -12.76
C TRP A 236 -12.61 -15.28 -12.35
N LEU A 237 -12.32 -15.88 -11.19
CA LEU A 237 -13.08 -17.02 -10.66
C LEU A 237 -14.54 -16.67 -10.33
N LEU A 238 -14.80 -15.43 -9.92
CA LEU A 238 -16.14 -14.92 -9.64
C LEU A 238 -16.92 -14.54 -10.92
N GLY A 239 -16.32 -14.70 -12.11
CA GLY A 239 -16.92 -14.25 -13.37
C GLY A 239 -16.90 -12.72 -13.55
N TYR A 240 -16.22 -12.01 -12.66
CA TYR A 240 -15.93 -10.57 -12.72
C TYR A 240 -14.64 -10.28 -13.47
N GLY A 241 -14.25 -11.16 -14.40
CA GLY A 241 -13.17 -10.88 -15.34
C GLY A 241 -13.43 -9.54 -16.06
N PRO A 242 -12.44 -8.97 -16.76
CA PRO A 242 -12.61 -7.75 -17.56
C PRO A 242 -13.58 -8.02 -18.72
N ALA A 243 -14.85 -8.20 -18.40
CA ALA A 243 -15.98 -8.39 -19.28
C ALA A 243 -16.33 -6.98 -19.76
N PHE A 244 -15.50 -6.48 -20.66
CA PHE A 244 -15.88 -5.36 -21.49
C PHE A 244 -17.14 -5.81 -22.23
N ALA A 245 -18.29 -5.31 -21.79
CA ALA A 245 -19.58 -5.71 -22.32
C ALA A 245 -19.52 -5.72 -23.85
N GLN A 246 -19.71 -6.91 -24.45
CA GLN A 246 -19.67 -7.08 -25.90
C GLN A 246 -20.70 -6.12 -26.51
N GLY A 247 -20.22 -5.11 -27.24
CA GLY A 247 -21.07 -4.08 -27.86
C GLY A 247 -20.85 -2.64 -27.36
N ARG A 248 -20.08 -2.40 -26.30
CA ARG A 248 -19.64 -1.04 -25.92
C ARG A 248 -18.33 -0.73 -26.67
N GLY A 249 -18.24 0.43 -27.34
CA GLY A 249 -17.08 0.82 -28.15
C GLY A 249 -15.74 0.69 -27.41
N GLY A 250 -14.64 0.51 -28.14
CA GLY A 250 -13.31 0.17 -27.60
C GLY A 250 -12.69 1.14 -26.57
N VAL A 251 -13.35 2.26 -26.27
CA VAL A 251 -12.87 3.31 -25.35
C VAL A 251 -12.90 2.85 -23.90
N VAL A 252 -14.01 2.26 -23.48
CA VAL A 252 -14.19 1.78 -22.11
C VAL A 252 -13.13 0.75 -21.74
N PRO A 253 -12.88 -0.31 -22.56
CA PRO A 253 -11.78 -1.22 -22.30
C PRO A 253 -10.42 -0.56 -22.25
N ALA A 254 -10.14 0.37 -23.16
CA ALA A 254 -8.86 1.05 -23.21
C ALA A 254 -8.59 1.86 -21.93
N MET A 255 -9.58 2.62 -21.46
CA MET A 255 -9.45 3.45 -20.25
C MET A 255 -9.31 2.60 -18.98
N ALA A 256 -10.10 1.53 -18.84
CA ALA A 256 -9.96 0.61 -17.72
C ALA A 256 -8.59 -0.09 -17.73
N SER A 257 -8.15 -0.56 -18.91
CA SER A 257 -6.83 -1.18 -19.08
C SER A 257 -5.70 -0.21 -18.72
N LEU A 258 -5.83 1.07 -19.10
CA LEU A 258 -4.85 2.09 -18.75
C LEU A 258 -4.70 2.24 -17.23
N VAL A 259 -5.82 2.38 -16.49
CA VAL A 259 -5.75 2.50 -15.02
C VAL A 259 -5.19 1.24 -14.38
N LEU A 260 -5.53 0.05 -14.89
CA LEU A 260 -4.97 -1.21 -14.41
C LEU A 260 -3.46 -1.31 -14.66
N ILE A 261 -2.99 -0.95 -15.87
CA ILE A 261 -1.57 -0.92 -16.20
C ILE A 261 -0.82 0.03 -15.26
N VAL A 262 -1.35 1.24 -15.04
CA VAL A 262 -0.76 2.21 -14.11
C VAL A 262 -0.74 1.67 -12.69
N THR A 263 -1.77 0.94 -12.26
CA THR A 263 -1.82 0.32 -10.92
C THR A 263 -0.80 -0.80 -10.75
N VAL A 264 -0.64 -1.65 -11.76
CA VAL A 264 0.39 -2.71 -11.77
C VAL A 264 1.78 -2.08 -11.74
N ALA A 265 2.03 -1.07 -12.57
CA ALA A 265 3.29 -0.32 -12.56
C ALA A 265 3.53 0.31 -11.19
N ALA A 266 2.52 0.95 -10.59
CA ALA A 266 2.59 1.54 -9.25
C ALA A 266 2.94 0.50 -8.17
N ALA A 267 2.33 -0.69 -8.21
CA ALA A 267 2.61 -1.75 -7.24
C ALA A 267 4.09 -2.19 -7.23
N VAL A 268 4.77 -2.11 -8.38
CA VAL A 268 6.20 -2.40 -8.52
C VAL A 268 7.07 -1.17 -8.24
N LEU A 269 6.63 0.01 -8.68
CA LEU A 269 7.41 1.26 -8.58
C LEU A 269 7.40 1.85 -7.17
N VAL A 270 6.35 1.67 -6.37
CA VAL A 270 6.26 2.22 -5.00
C VAL A 270 7.45 1.81 -4.11
N PRO A 271 7.83 0.53 -3.97
CA PRO A 271 9.00 0.16 -3.18
C PRO A 271 10.32 0.71 -3.76
N LEU A 272 10.43 0.83 -5.09
CA LEU A 272 11.58 1.45 -5.74
C LEU A 272 11.67 2.96 -5.46
N ALA A 273 10.53 3.65 -5.49
CA ALA A 273 10.41 5.07 -5.15
C ALA A 273 10.73 5.32 -3.67
N ALA A 274 10.32 4.42 -2.77
CA ALA A 274 10.68 4.51 -1.35
C ALA A 274 12.20 4.32 -1.16
N LEU A 275 12.84 3.43 -1.93
CA LEU A 275 14.30 3.25 -1.92
C LEU A 275 15.05 4.49 -2.43
N THR A 276 14.57 5.14 -3.50
CA THR A 276 15.19 6.37 -4.02
C THR A 276 15.01 7.53 -3.05
N ALA A 277 13.82 7.69 -2.45
CA ALA A 277 13.57 8.70 -1.42
C ALA A 277 14.51 8.55 -0.23
N ARG A 278 14.77 7.30 0.21
CA ARG A 278 15.75 7.01 1.27
C ARG A 278 17.15 7.50 0.93
N ARG A 279 17.62 7.24 -0.30
CA ARG A 279 18.95 7.65 -0.77
C ARG A 279 19.11 9.16 -0.78
N MET A 280 18.09 9.88 -1.24
CA MET A 280 18.09 11.34 -1.26
C MET A 280 18.21 11.92 0.15
N LEU A 281 17.42 11.41 1.11
CA LEU A 281 17.47 11.86 2.50
C LEU A 281 18.86 11.69 3.14
N TRP A 282 19.60 10.65 2.77
CA TRP A 282 20.96 10.45 3.26
C TRP A 282 21.98 11.37 2.59
N SER A 283 21.86 11.58 1.27
CA SER A 283 22.78 12.47 0.56
C SER A 283 22.79 13.90 1.10
N THR A 284 21.62 14.41 1.53
CA THR A 284 21.50 15.75 2.13
C THR A 284 21.98 15.79 3.57
N GLY A 285 21.94 14.66 4.31
CA GLY A 285 22.38 14.59 5.70
C GLY A 285 23.90 14.69 5.87
N ASP A 286 24.67 14.16 4.92
CA ASP A 286 26.13 14.19 4.97
C ASP A 286 26.71 15.59 4.67
N THR A 287 25.93 16.48 4.05
CA THR A 287 26.37 17.84 3.70
C THR A 287 26.29 18.82 4.88
N ILE A 288 25.61 18.47 5.98
CA ILE A 288 25.33 19.36 7.12
C ILE A 288 26.08 18.90 8.38
N ARG A 289 27.25 18.28 8.25
CA ARG A 289 28.18 18.11 9.38
C ARG A 289 29.16 19.30 9.39
N PRO A 290 28.96 20.30 10.26
CA PRO A 290 29.96 21.34 10.44
C PRO A 290 31.24 20.70 10.99
N SER A 291 32.36 21.00 10.31
CA SER A 291 33.73 20.70 10.74
C SER A 291 34.08 21.43 12.03
#